data_AF-A0A7Y2ULU9-F1
#
_entry.id   AF-A0A7Y2ULU9-F1
#
_cell.length_a   1.000
_cell.length_b   1.000
_cell.length_c   1.000
_cell.angle_alpha   90.00
_cell.angle_beta   90.00
_cell.angle_gamma   90.00
#
_symmetry.space_group_name_H-M   'P 1'
#
loop_
_entity.id
_entity.type
_entity.pdbx_description
1 polymer ?
#
loop_
_entity_poly.entity_id
_entity_poly.type
_entity_poly.pdbx_seq_one_letter_code
_entity_poly.pdbx_strand_id
1 'polypeptide(L)' 'MKKLTGPAILILCLLFVSVGAYGASNKCRVVEVEEKKLVLECERDTSQFKTGDQVKIKSMRKSAAVEGC' A
#
# COMPACT_ATOMS: atom_id res chain seq x y z
N MET A 1 8.15 -51.48 12.41
CA MET A 1 8.50 -50.14 11.90
C MET A 1 7.25 -49.54 11.24
N LYS A 2 6.53 -48.65 11.92
CA LYS A 2 5.31 -48.00 11.39
C LYS A 2 5.67 -46.55 11.07
N LYS A 3 5.52 -46.17 9.80
CA LYS A 3 5.91 -44.89 9.21
C LYS A 3 5.10 -43.76 9.86
N LEU A 4 5.75 -43.00 10.75
CA LEU A 4 5.20 -41.77 11.34
C LEU A 4 5.47 -40.59 10.39
N THR A 5 4.84 -40.62 9.21
CA THR A 5 4.93 -39.54 8.24
C THR A 5 3.59 -38.79 8.17
N GLY A 6 3.63 -37.53 8.63
CA GLY A 6 3.02 -36.43 7.90
C GLY A 6 1.54 -36.15 8.15
N PRO A 7 1.20 -35.51 9.29
CA PRO A 7 0.27 -34.39 9.18
C PRO A 7 0.79 -33.08 9.80
N ALA A 8 1.85 -33.13 10.61
CA ALA A 8 2.31 -31.97 11.38
C ALA A 8 2.96 -30.85 10.53
N ILE A 9 3.60 -31.19 9.41
CA ILE A 9 4.31 -30.21 8.56
C ILE A 9 3.34 -29.35 7.73
N LEU A 10 2.16 -29.87 7.41
CA LEU A 10 1.15 -29.15 6.62
C LEU A 10 0.46 -28.02 7.40
N ILE A 11 0.36 -28.15 8.72
CA ILE A 11 -0.30 -27.17 9.60
C ILE A 11 0.61 -25.95 9.83
N LEU A 12 1.94 -26.11 9.76
CA LEU A 12 2.89 -25.03 10.02
C LEU A 12 2.96 -24.00 8.88
N CYS A 13 2.64 -24.38 7.64
CA CYS A 13 2.70 -23.48 6.48
C CYS A 13 1.53 -22.47 6.42
N LEU A 14 0.42 -22.72 7.10
CA LEU A 14 -0.76 -21.84 7.06
C LEU A 14 -0.62 -20.58 7.94
N LEU A 15 0.38 -20.52 8.83
CA LEU A 15 0.57 -19.40 9.75
C LEU A 15 1.37 -18.23 9.16
N PHE A 16 2.02 -18.41 8.00
CA PHE A 16 2.90 -17.38 7.40
C PHE A 16 2.24 -16.55 6.29
N VAL A 17 0.98 -16.81 5.92
CA VAL A 17 0.31 -16.16 4.77
C VAL A 17 -0.55 -14.96 5.22
N SER A 18 -0.02 -14.10 6.09
CA SER A 18 -0.67 -12.83 6.43
C SER A 18 0.28 -11.63 6.38
N VAL A 19 1.22 -11.63 5.44
CA VAL A 19 1.77 -10.36 4.95
C VAL A 19 0.69 -9.73 4.07
N GLY A 20 -0.31 -9.14 4.73
CA GLY A 20 -1.28 -8.27 4.10
C GLY A 20 -0.52 -7.15 3.42
N ALA A 21 -0.43 -7.21 2.09
CA ALA A 21 -0.12 -6.04 1.30
C ALA A 21 -1.29 -5.05 1.49
N TYR A 22 -1.20 -4.20 2.52
CA TYR A 22 -2.09 -3.07 2.71
C TYR A 22 -1.79 -2.04 1.62
N GLY A 23 -2.20 -2.36 0.40
CA GLY A 23 -2.31 -1.41 -0.70
C GLY A 23 -3.52 -0.50 -0.50
N ALA A 24 -3.67 0.10 0.69
CA ALA A 24 -4.61 1.19 0.86
C ALA A 24 -3.95 2.43 0.27
N SER A 25 -4.18 2.67 -1.03
CA SER A 25 -3.75 3.91 -1.68
C SER A 25 -4.42 5.07 -0.95
N ASN A 26 -3.67 5.68 -0.03
CA ASN A 26 -4.16 6.80 0.76
C ASN A 26 -4.28 8.01 -0.19
N LYS A 27 -5.47 8.61 -0.25
CA LYS A 27 -5.68 9.80 -1.08
C LYS A 27 -5.17 11.00 -0.29
N CYS A 28 -4.37 11.83 -0.95
CA CYS A 28 -3.86 13.05 -0.36
C CYS A 28 -4.10 14.22 -1.33
N ARG A 29 -4.24 15.42 -0.77
CA ARG A 29 -4.30 16.68 -1.50
C ARG A 29 -2.96 17.40 -1.33
N VAL A 30 -2.50 18.03 -2.40
CA VAL A 30 -1.35 18.93 -2.34
C VAL A 30 -1.83 20.24 -1.73
N VAL A 31 -1.29 20.62 -0.58
CA VAL A 31 -1.61 21.88 0.09
C VAL A 31 -0.56 22.94 -0.19
N GLU A 32 0.72 22.54 -0.37
CA GLU A 32 1.82 23.44 -0.70
C GLU A 32 2.79 22.80 -1.68
N VAL A 33 3.39 23.65 -2.54
CA VAL A 33 4.38 23.28 -3.54
C VAL A 33 5.54 24.27 -3.48
N GLU A 34 6.74 23.78 -3.23
CA GLU A 34 7.97 24.57 -3.19
C GLU A 34 9.06 23.88 -4.01
N GLU A 35 9.23 24.26 -5.28
CA GLU A 35 10.24 23.74 -6.23
C GLU A 35 10.39 22.20 -6.27
N LYS A 36 11.07 21.61 -5.28
CA LYS A 36 11.36 20.17 -5.11
C LYS A 36 10.69 19.53 -3.90
N LYS A 37 9.84 20.26 -3.18
CA LYS A 37 9.12 19.81 -1.98
C LYS A 37 7.62 19.93 -2.21
N LEU A 38 6.89 18.98 -1.61
CA LEU A 38 5.45 18.93 -1.58
C LEU A 38 5.01 18.73 -0.13
N VAL A 39 3.99 19.47 0.29
CA VAL A 39 3.26 19.17 1.52
C VAL A 39 1.93 18.53 1.13
N LEU A 40 1.70 17.32 1.62
CA LEU A 40 0.52 16.53 1.33
C LEU A 40 -0.35 16.41 2.58
N GLU A 41 -1.61 16.76 2.46
CA GLU A 41 -2.64 16.47 3.46
C GLU A 41 -3.36 15.19 3.06
N CYS A 42 -3.22 14.14 3.86
CA CYS A 42 -3.77 12.81 3.57
C CYS A 42 -5.02 12.52 4.41
N GLU A 43 -5.98 11.78 3.85
CA GLU A 43 -7.22 11.42 4.56
C GLU A 43 -7.00 10.45 5.72
N ARG A 44 -5.95 9.61 5.65
CA ARG A 44 -5.58 8.70 6.74
C ARG A 44 -4.21 9.05 7.29
N ASP A 45 -4.00 8.59 8.52
CA ASP A 45 -2.77 8.76 9.29
C ASP A 45 -1.51 8.35 8.51
N THR A 46 -0.44 9.13 8.69
CA THR A 46 0.84 8.98 7.97
C THR A 46 1.91 8.25 8.79
N SER A 47 1.61 7.74 9.99
CA SER A 47 2.58 7.06 10.86
C SER A 47 3.22 5.82 10.24
N GLN A 48 2.60 5.26 9.20
CA GLN A 48 3.16 4.18 8.40
C GLN A 48 4.37 4.60 7.53
N PHE A 49 4.56 5.90 7.30
CA PHE A 49 5.68 6.45 6.56
C PHE A 49 6.71 7.05 7.52
N LYS A 50 7.99 6.76 7.29
CA LYS A 50 9.11 7.25 8.06
C LYS A 50 9.98 8.18 7.22
N THR A 51 10.72 9.05 7.89
CA THR A 51 11.72 9.90 7.22
C THR A 51 12.72 9.04 6.48
N GLY A 52 12.91 9.32 5.18
CA GLY A 52 13.80 8.56 4.30
C GLY A 52 13.11 7.48 3.46
N ASP A 53 11.84 7.17 3.73
CA ASP A 53 11.08 6.23 2.92
C ASP A 53 10.91 6.75 1.48
N GLN A 54 11.07 5.85 0.51
CA GLN A 54 10.79 6.17 -0.89
C GLN A 54 9.32 5.90 -1.19
N VAL A 55 8.55 6.97 -1.42
CA VAL A 55 7.11 6.89 -1.68
C VAL A 55 6.81 7.19 -3.14
N LYS A 56 6.08 6.30 -3.82
CA LYS A 56 5.60 6.53 -5.18
C LYS A 56 4.29 7.31 -5.16
N ILE A 57 4.32 8.56 -5.63
CA ILE A 57 3.12 9.40 -5.76
C ILE A 57 2.46 9.12 -7.10
N LYS A 58 1.18 8.73 -7.11
CA LYS A 58 0.35 8.62 -8.31
C LYS A 58 -0.61 9.81 -8.36
N SER A 59 -0.53 10.63 -9.41
CA SER A 59 -1.51 11.69 -9.64
C SER A 59 -2.78 11.11 -10.26
N MET A 60 -3.93 11.55 -9.76
CA MET A 60 -5.20 11.30 -10.43
C MET A 60 -5.24 12.18 -11.68
N ARG A 61 -5.23 11.59 -12.87
CA ARG A 61 -5.59 12.33 -14.07
C ARG A 61 -7.05 12.75 -13.91
N LYS A 62 -7.37 14.04 -14.09
CA LYS A 62 -8.74 14.40 -14.42
C LYS A 62 -9.01 13.69 -15.74
N SER A 63 -9.73 12.58 -15.72
CA SER A 63 -10.40 12.12 -16.93
C SER A 63 -11.22 13.31 -17.36
N ALA A 64 -10.82 13.98 -18.44
CA ALA A 64 -11.77 14.77 -19.19
C ALA A 64 -12.93 13.81 -19.43
N ALA A 65 -14.08 14.10 -18.84
CA ALA A 65 -15.30 13.50 -19.32
C ALA A 65 -15.29 13.86 -20.81
N VAL A 66 -15.00 12.87 -21.65
CA VAL A 66 -15.21 13.00 -23.09
C VAL A 66 -16.73 12.94 -23.22
N GLU A 67 -17.38 14.06 -22.94
CA GLU A 67 -18.71 14.33 -23.47
C GLU A 67 -18.54 14.52 -24.99
N GLY A 68 -19.17 13.64 -25.78
CA GLY A 68 -19.20 13.67 -27.24
C GLY A 68 -18.59 12.39 -27.84
N CYS A 69 -19.33 11.50 -28.50
CA CYS A 69 -20.66 11.54 -29.12
C CYS A 69 -21.39 10.21 -28.92
#